data_AF-A0A7W1SCE8-F1
#
_entry.id   AF-A0A7W1SCE8-F1
#
_cell.length_a   1.000
_cell.length_b   1.000
_cell.length_c   1.000
_cell.angle_alpha   90.00
_cell.angle_beta   90.00
_cell.angle_gamma   90.00
#
_symmetry.space_group_name_H-M   'P 1'
#
loop_
_entity.id
_entity.type
_entity.pdbx_description
1 polymer ?
#
loop_
_entity_poly.entity_id
_entity_poly.type
_entity_poly.pdbx_seq_one_letter_code
_entity_poly.pdbx_strand_id
1 'polypeptide(L)'
;MCEVAPPQPCEVCGTTPCECEEKPCPVCGETPCQCSSKRKRVKVKLADGKKRTIQHMMMTSFWHPGGTPMSSQQFMEALFGKLLEFFKNEDELRALWSEPSTRKKLLEGVGGKGFGREQLTEMQKSIDADNSDLFDVLAYVACLLPTHTREERAARAKLSISTAFNSRQQVFLDFVLSQYVKVGVDELASEKLTPLLRLKYHNAISDALADLGTTEDISRAFTGFQRYLYERAA
;
A
#
# COMPACT_ATOMS: atom_id res chain seq x y z
N MET A 1 2.34 33.56 19.38
CA MET A 1 0.89 33.27 19.38
C MET A 1 0.37 33.75 18.04
N CYS A 2 -0.19 32.88 17.19
CA CYS A 2 -0.82 33.33 15.95
C CYS A 2 -2.21 33.87 16.30
N GLU A 3 -2.39 35.18 16.18
CA GLU A 3 -3.71 35.80 16.31
C GLU A 3 -4.53 35.47 15.05
N VAL A 4 -5.58 34.66 15.23
CA VAL A 4 -6.55 34.38 14.17
C VAL A 4 -7.38 35.65 13.97
N ALA A 5 -7.31 36.23 12.77
CA ALA A 5 -8.11 37.40 12.43
C ALA A 5 -9.61 37.11 12.62
N PRO A 6 -10.39 38.06 13.15
CA PRO A 6 -11.81 37.83 13.41
C PRO A 6 -12.58 37.52 12.11
N PRO A 7 -13.53 36.57 12.14
CA PRO A 7 -14.31 36.18 10.97
C PRO A 7 -15.10 37.37 10.42
N GLN A 8 -14.95 37.63 9.13
CA GLN A 8 -15.67 38.72 8.47
C GLN A 8 -17.17 38.39 8.34
N PRO A 9 -18.06 39.39 8.48
CA PRO A 9 -19.50 39.21 8.31
C PRO A 9 -19.85 38.76 6.90
N CYS A 10 -20.89 37.94 6.79
CA CYS A 10 -21.36 37.47 5.50
C CYS A 10 -21.77 38.64 4.59
N GLU A 11 -21.28 38.67 3.36
CA GLU A 11 -21.64 39.68 2.33
C GLU A 11 -23.13 39.70 1.97
N VAL A 12 -23.89 38.66 2.34
CA VAL A 12 -25.32 38.53 2.00
C VAL A 12 -26.24 38.91 3.17
N CYS A 13 -25.96 38.43 4.40
CA CYS A 13 -26.81 38.71 5.57
C CYS A 13 -26.18 39.66 6.60
N GLY A 14 -24.90 40.03 6.46
CA GLY A 14 -24.21 40.98 7.33
C GLY A 14 -23.93 40.48 8.76
N THR A 15 -24.24 39.22 9.08
CA THR A 15 -24.08 38.63 10.42
C THR A 15 -22.91 37.64 10.48
N THR A 16 -22.36 37.47 11.69
CA THR A 16 -21.36 36.45 12.03
C THR A 16 -21.82 35.74 13.30
N PRO A 17 -22.23 34.45 13.26
CA PRO A 17 -22.24 33.53 12.11
C PRO A 17 -23.31 33.86 11.06
N CYS A 18 -23.10 33.37 9.84
CA CYS A 18 -24.05 33.50 8.74
C CYS A 18 -25.37 32.76 9.03
N GLU A 19 -26.50 33.40 8.74
CA GLU A 19 -27.86 32.81 8.88
C GLU A 19 -28.50 32.47 7.53
N CYS A 20 -27.77 32.61 6.41
CA CYS A 20 -28.30 32.26 5.10
C CYS A 20 -28.59 30.76 4.99
N GLU A 21 -29.71 30.41 4.35
CA GLU A 21 -29.99 29.03 3.96
C GLU A 21 -28.88 28.49 3.07
N GLU A 22 -28.23 27.40 3.49
CA GLU A 22 -27.18 26.75 2.71
C GLU A 22 -27.80 26.08 1.47
N LYS A 23 -27.71 26.78 0.34
CA LYS A 23 -28.28 26.28 -0.92
C LYS A 23 -27.54 25.02 -1.39
N PRO A 24 -28.26 23.96 -1.78
CA PRO A 24 -27.65 22.76 -2.33
C PRO A 24 -26.86 23.08 -3.60
N CYS A 25 -25.72 22.40 -3.77
CA CYS A 25 -24.88 22.61 -4.94
C CYS A 25 -25.68 22.39 -6.25
N PRO A 26 -25.64 23.31 -7.23
CA PRO A 26 -26.42 23.17 -8.47
C PRO A 26 -25.96 22.00 -9.37
N VAL A 27 -24.82 21.37 -9.05
CA VAL A 27 -24.25 20.25 -9.83
C VAL A 27 -24.50 18.90 -9.16
N CYS A 28 -24.47 18.81 -7.82
CA CYS A 28 -24.64 17.54 -7.10
C CYS A 28 -25.81 17.49 -6.12
N GLY A 29 -26.46 18.62 -5.81
CA GLY A 29 -27.62 18.68 -4.91
C GLY A 29 -27.29 18.57 -3.41
N GLU A 30 -26.02 18.39 -3.03
CA GLU A 30 -25.58 18.17 -1.64
C GLU A 30 -25.05 19.45 -0.98
N THR A 31 -25.19 19.52 0.35
CA THR A 31 -24.63 20.56 1.23
C THR A 31 -23.92 19.90 2.43
N PRO A 32 -22.59 20.01 2.57
CA PRO A 32 -21.65 20.76 1.74
C PRO A 32 -21.39 20.11 0.37
N CYS A 33 -21.03 20.94 -0.62
CA CYS A 33 -20.77 20.51 -2.00
C CYS A 33 -19.66 19.43 -2.08
N GLN A 34 -19.99 18.28 -2.70
CA GLN A 34 -19.04 17.19 -2.96
C GLN A 34 -18.50 17.15 -4.41
N CYS A 35 -18.80 18.14 -5.25
CA CYS A 35 -18.27 18.15 -6.63
C CYS A 35 -16.74 18.24 -6.68
N SER A 36 -16.14 18.94 -5.72
CA SER A 36 -14.69 19.02 -5.57
C SER A 36 -14.06 17.72 -5.04
N SER A 37 -14.85 16.86 -4.40
CA SER A 37 -14.37 15.57 -3.86
C SER A 37 -14.45 14.42 -4.87
N LYS A 38 -15.14 14.60 -6.02
CA LYS A 38 -15.10 13.65 -7.14
C LYS A 38 -13.76 13.78 -7.88
N ARG A 39 -12.75 13.11 -7.34
CA ARG A 39 -11.40 12.97 -7.92
C ARG A 39 -11.51 12.63 -9.41
N LYS A 40 -10.95 13.48 -10.29
CA LYS A 40 -11.00 13.27 -11.74
C LYS A 40 -10.18 12.04 -12.12
N ARG A 41 -10.85 10.94 -12.48
CA ARG A 41 -10.21 9.71 -12.94
C ARG A 41 -9.76 9.83 -14.39
N VAL A 42 -8.48 9.61 -14.67
CA VAL A 42 -7.91 9.61 -16.02
C VAL A 42 -7.57 8.18 -16.43
N LYS A 43 -7.94 7.79 -17.66
CA LYS A 43 -7.55 6.49 -18.24
C LYS A 43 -6.29 6.65 -19.08
N VAL A 44 -5.21 5.98 -18.68
CA VAL A 44 -3.91 5.93 -19.36
C VAL A 44 -3.79 4.62 -20.13
N LYS A 45 -3.32 4.66 -21.38
CA LYS A 45 -3.04 3.45 -22.17
C LYS A 45 -1.52 3.19 -22.17
N LEU A 46 -1.10 2.05 -21.65
CA LEU A 46 0.32 1.67 -21.63
C LEU A 46 0.74 0.99 -22.94
N ALA A 47 2.04 0.72 -23.08
CA ALA A 47 2.63 0.07 -24.25
C ALA A 47 2.06 -1.35 -24.52
N ASP A 48 1.51 -2.00 -23.50
CA ASP A 48 0.75 -3.27 -23.64
C ASP A 48 -0.62 -3.09 -24.35
N GLY A 49 -0.99 -1.86 -24.69
CA GLY A 49 -2.25 -1.51 -25.33
C GLY A 49 -3.43 -1.44 -24.36
N LYS A 50 -3.24 -1.73 -23.08
CA LYS A 50 -4.31 -1.83 -22.08
C LYS A 50 -4.41 -0.56 -21.24
N LYS A 51 -5.61 -0.28 -20.71
CA LYS A 51 -5.93 0.97 -20.01
C LYS A 51 -5.83 0.84 -18.49
N ARG A 52 -5.05 1.69 -17.84
CA ARG A 52 -5.00 1.90 -16.38
C ARG A 52 -5.80 3.15 -16.01
N THR A 53 -6.39 3.17 -14.82
CA THR A 53 -7.04 4.36 -14.24
C THR A 53 -6.12 5.01 -13.20
N ILE A 54 -5.99 6.34 -13.25
CA ILE A 54 -5.30 7.17 -12.26
C ILE A 54 -6.33 8.11 -11.64
N GLN A 55 -6.35 8.24 -10.32
CA GLN A 55 -7.26 9.14 -9.60
C GLN A 55 -6.64 10.50 -9.29
N HIS A 56 -5.38 10.52 -8.86
CA HIS A 56 -4.66 11.75 -8.53
C HIS A 56 -3.53 12.01 -9.51
N MET A 57 -3.63 13.11 -10.25
CA MET A 57 -2.49 13.71 -10.94
C MET A 57 -1.84 14.71 -9.99
N MET A 58 -0.87 14.27 -9.20
CA MET A 58 -0.01 15.18 -8.44
C MET A 58 1.24 15.46 -9.26
N MET A 59 1.34 16.66 -9.83
CA MET A 59 2.47 17.08 -10.68
C MET A 59 3.81 17.18 -9.92
N THR A 60 3.80 17.20 -8.59
CA THR A 60 4.98 17.51 -7.78
C THR A 60 5.68 16.30 -7.16
N SER A 61 5.10 15.09 -7.28
CA SER A 61 5.61 13.89 -6.60
C SER A 61 6.69 13.14 -7.38
N PHE A 62 6.75 13.30 -8.72
CA PHE A 62 7.65 12.53 -9.56
C PHE A 62 8.58 13.43 -10.36
N TRP A 63 9.84 13.00 -10.53
CA TRP A 63 10.87 13.75 -11.23
C TRP A 63 11.65 12.83 -12.18
N HIS A 64 11.98 13.33 -13.36
CA HIS A 64 12.92 12.67 -14.25
C HIS A 64 14.34 12.74 -13.68
N PRO A 65 15.26 11.85 -14.07
CA PRO A 65 16.68 11.92 -13.67
C PRO A 65 17.35 13.28 -13.96
N GLY A 66 16.85 14.02 -14.96
CA GLY A 66 17.30 15.38 -15.29
C GLY A 66 16.72 16.49 -14.41
N GLY A 67 15.95 16.16 -13.36
CA GLY A 67 15.39 17.14 -12.42
C GLY A 67 14.16 17.89 -12.93
N THR A 68 13.50 17.41 -13.99
CA THR A 68 12.21 17.96 -14.47
C THR A 68 11.03 17.21 -13.86
N PRO A 69 9.90 17.87 -13.56
CA PRO A 69 8.74 17.21 -12.98
C PRO A 69 8.12 16.24 -13.98
N MET A 70 7.57 15.14 -13.46
CA MET A 70 6.95 14.07 -14.23
C MET A 70 5.51 13.89 -13.77
N SER A 71 4.59 13.67 -14.71
CA SER A 71 3.19 13.34 -14.38
C SER A 71 3.05 11.90 -13.87
N SER A 72 1.99 11.59 -13.11
CA SER A 72 1.68 10.21 -12.70
C SER A 72 1.56 9.23 -13.88
N GLN A 73 1.09 9.72 -15.04
CA GLN A 73 1.02 8.93 -16.27
C GLN A 73 2.43 8.56 -16.78
N GLN A 74 3.31 9.55 -16.96
CA GLN A 74 4.67 9.31 -17.42
C GLN A 74 5.44 8.41 -16.45
N PHE A 75 5.21 8.59 -15.15
CA PHE A 75 5.79 7.72 -14.12
C PHE A 75 5.30 6.28 -14.27
N MET A 76 4.00 6.07 -14.50
CA MET A 76 3.42 4.75 -14.74
C MET A 76 3.98 4.08 -16.00
N GLU A 77 4.10 4.83 -17.10
CA GLU A 77 4.67 4.33 -18.36
C GLU A 77 6.14 3.94 -18.20
N ALA A 78 6.94 4.79 -17.53
CA ALA A 78 8.34 4.52 -17.26
C ALA A 78 8.52 3.31 -16.32
N LEU A 79 7.72 3.23 -15.26
CA LEU A 79 7.71 2.09 -14.33
C LEU A 79 7.37 0.80 -15.07
N PHE A 80 6.29 0.79 -15.86
CA PHE A 80 5.88 -0.37 -16.65
C PHE A 80 7.02 -0.87 -17.55
N GLY A 81 7.68 0.03 -18.27
CA GLY A 81 8.81 -0.33 -19.14
C GLY A 81 9.97 -0.98 -18.37
N LYS A 82 10.20 -0.59 -17.11
CA LYS A 82 11.25 -1.17 -16.26
C LYS A 82 10.85 -2.46 -15.58
N LEU A 83 9.58 -2.66 -15.21
CA LEU A 83 9.12 -3.88 -14.55
C LEU A 83 9.32 -5.13 -15.42
N LEU A 84 9.22 -5.00 -16.74
CA LEU A 84 9.46 -6.10 -17.68
C LEU A 84 10.89 -6.65 -17.64
N GLU A 85 11.86 -5.91 -17.07
CA GLU A 85 13.23 -6.39 -16.84
C GLU A 85 13.32 -7.37 -15.64
N PHE A 86 12.33 -7.39 -14.75
CA PHE A 86 12.37 -8.16 -13.50
C PHE A 86 11.46 -9.40 -13.50
N PHE A 87 10.28 -9.30 -14.11
CA PHE A 87 9.33 -10.41 -14.20
C PHE A 87 8.44 -10.25 -15.43
N LYS A 88 7.99 -11.37 -16.00
CA LYS A 88 7.21 -11.41 -17.24
C LYS A 88 5.70 -11.43 -17.03
N ASN A 89 5.27 -11.94 -15.89
CA ASN A 89 3.86 -12.18 -15.59
C ASN A 89 3.61 -12.16 -14.07
N GLU A 90 2.34 -12.27 -13.70
CA GLU A 90 1.89 -12.30 -12.30
C GLU A 90 2.52 -13.45 -11.51
N ASP A 91 2.67 -14.64 -12.10
CA ASP A 91 3.19 -15.81 -11.40
C ASP A 91 4.66 -15.62 -11.02
N GLU A 92 5.47 -15.05 -11.91
CA GLU A 92 6.85 -14.67 -11.61
C GLU A 92 6.92 -13.58 -10.53
N LEU A 93 6.07 -12.53 -10.63
CA LEU A 93 5.98 -11.50 -9.58
C LEU A 93 5.63 -12.12 -8.23
N ARG A 94 4.61 -12.99 -8.18
CA ARG A 94 4.18 -13.68 -6.96
C ARG A 94 5.28 -14.55 -6.39
N ALA A 95 6.00 -15.31 -7.22
CA ALA A 95 7.11 -16.15 -6.78
C ALA A 95 8.23 -15.32 -6.15
N LEU A 96 8.62 -14.20 -6.79
CA LEU A 96 9.62 -13.28 -6.25
C LEU A 96 9.14 -12.57 -4.97
N TRP A 97 7.86 -12.21 -4.91
CA TRP A 97 7.33 -11.36 -3.83
C TRP A 97 7.00 -12.14 -2.55
N SER A 98 6.59 -13.40 -2.70
CA SER A 98 6.14 -14.24 -1.58
C SER A 98 7.25 -14.59 -0.60
N GLU A 99 8.50 -14.55 -1.03
CA GLU A 99 9.68 -14.86 -0.23
C GLU A 99 10.41 -13.56 0.16
N PRO A 100 10.65 -13.28 1.46
CA PRO A 100 11.28 -12.04 1.93
C PRO A 100 12.58 -11.67 1.22
N SER A 101 13.46 -12.65 1.01
CA SER A 101 14.78 -12.41 0.46
C SER A 101 14.74 -12.01 -1.02
N THR A 102 13.87 -12.63 -1.82
CA THR A 102 13.69 -12.28 -3.24
C THR A 102 12.88 -11.00 -3.40
N ARG A 103 11.89 -10.74 -2.53
CA ARG A 103 11.14 -9.49 -2.49
C ARG A 103 12.06 -8.29 -2.23
N LYS A 104 12.99 -8.43 -1.27
CA LYS A 104 13.99 -7.41 -0.99
C LYS A 104 14.84 -7.10 -2.21
N LYS A 105 15.38 -8.12 -2.89
CA LYS A 105 16.17 -7.96 -4.12
C LYS A 105 15.38 -7.31 -5.25
N LEU A 106 14.10 -7.66 -5.39
CA LEU A 106 13.22 -7.04 -6.37
C LEU A 106 13.04 -5.55 -6.08
N LEU A 107 12.73 -5.18 -4.84
CA LEU A 107 12.58 -3.79 -4.42
C LEU A 107 13.88 -2.99 -4.57
N GLU A 108 15.04 -3.57 -4.23
CA GLU A 108 16.35 -2.97 -4.46
C GLU A 108 16.63 -2.76 -5.95
N GLY A 109 16.32 -3.74 -6.78
CA GLY A 109 16.47 -3.65 -8.24
C GLY A 109 15.58 -2.57 -8.86
N VAL A 110 14.30 -2.55 -8.49
CA VAL A 110 13.33 -1.53 -8.94
C VAL A 110 13.74 -0.14 -8.44
N GLY A 111 14.20 -0.05 -7.19
CA GLY A 111 14.76 1.18 -6.62
C GLY A 111 16.00 1.68 -7.36
N GLY A 112 16.92 0.78 -7.74
CA GLY A 112 18.10 1.09 -8.54
C GLY A 112 17.78 1.62 -9.96
N LYS A 113 16.54 1.43 -10.44
CA LYS A 113 16.03 2.00 -11.69
C LYS A 113 15.33 3.35 -11.50
N GLY A 114 15.34 3.91 -10.29
CA GLY A 114 14.70 5.18 -9.95
C GLY A 114 13.28 5.07 -9.39
N PHE A 115 12.81 3.86 -9.09
CA PHE A 115 11.45 3.58 -8.59
C PHE A 115 11.51 3.07 -7.14
N GLY A 116 12.07 3.87 -6.24
CA GLY A 116 12.24 3.50 -4.84
C GLY A 116 10.91 3.44 -4.07
N ARG A 117 11.03 3.11 -2.78
CA ARG A 117 9.90 2.95 -1.84
C ARG A 117 8.97 4.17 -1.83
N GLU A 118 9.55 5.37 -1.80
CA GLU A 118 8.80 6.63 -1.79
C GLU A 118 8.00 6.80 -3.08
N GLN A 119 8.62 6.58 -4.24
CA GLN A 119 7.97 6.74 -5.53
C GLN A 119 6.85 5.70 -5.72
N LEU A 120 7.06 4.46 -5.27
CA LEU A 120 6.02 3.43 -5.30
C LEU A 120 4.85 3.77 -4.35
N THR A 121 5.13 4.36 -3.18
CA THR A 121 4.09 4.85 -2.26
C THR A 121 3.30 6.01 -2.87
N GLU A 122 3.94 6.93 -3.58
CA GLU A 122 3.23 7.99 -4.31
C GLU A 122 2.37 7.42 -5.44
N MET A 123 2.80 6.32 -6.06
CA MET A 123 1.96 5.59 -7.02
C MET A 123 0.75 4.94 -6.34
N GLN A 124 0.90 4.35 -5.15
CA GLN A 124 -0.25 3.82 -4.37
C GLN A 124 -1.35 4.87 -4.23
N LYS A 125 -0.99 6.06 -3.78
CA LYS A 125 -1.93 7.19 -3.62
C LYS A 125 -2.55 7.62 -4.96
N SER A 126 -1.76 7.61 -6.03
CA SER A 126 -2.20 8.00 -7.36
C SER A 126 -3.28 7.08 -7.94
N ILE A 127 -3.26 5.80 -7.54
CA ILE A 127 -4.23 4.79 -7.98
C ILE A 127 -5.29 4.45 -6.91
N ASP A 128 -5.36 5.21 -5.81
CA ASP A 128 -6.31 5.01 -4.69
C ASP A 128 -6.14 3.65 -4.00
N ALA A 129 -4.88 3.27 -3.80
CA ALA A 129 -4.45 2.00 -3.22
C ALA A 129 -3.58 2.22 -1.96
N ASP A 130 -3.82 3.29 -1.20
CA ASP A 130 -3.10 3.65 0.02
C ASP A 130 -3.06 2.51 1.05
N ASN A 131 -4.14 1.73 1.13
CA ASN A 131 -4.25 0.59 2.03
C ASN A 131 -3.78 -0.73 1.41
N SER A 132 -3.32 -0.72 0.15
CA SER A 132 -2.88 -1.94 -0.55
C SER A 132 -1.39 -2.23 -0.30
N ASP A 133 -0.95 -3.44 -0.66
CA ASP A 133 0.46 -3.79 -0.66
C ASP A 133 1.20 -3.14 -1.85
N LEU A 134 2.53 -3.03 -1.78
CA LEU A 134 3.31 -2.68 -2.97
C LEU A 134 3.21 -3.75 -4.06
N PHE A 135 2.99 -5.01 -3.69
CA PHE A 135 2.63 -6.08 -4.62
C PHE A 135 1.48 -5.65 -5.55
N ASP A 136 0.42 -5.10 -4.97
CA ASP A 136 -0.78 -4.69 -5.71
C ASP A 136 -0.48 -3.57 -6.70
N VAL A 137 0.43 -2.66 -6.36
CA VAL A 137 0.89 -1.60 -7.28
C VAL A 137 1.63 -2.20 -8.47
N LEU A 138 2.59 -3.08 -8.19
CA LEU A 138 3.38 -3.72 -9.24
C LEU A 138 2.50 -4.58 -10.14
N ALA A 139 1.60 -5.36 -9.55
CA ALA A 139 0.63 -6.20 -10.24
C ALA A 139 -0.37 -5.38 -11.06
N TYR A 140 -0.83 -4.24 -10.54
CA TYR A 140 -1.71 -3.33 -11.27
C TYR A 140 -1.00 -2.74 -12.49
N VAL A 141 0.20 -2.21 -12.31
CA VAL A 141 0.98 -1.58 -13.38
C VAL A 141 1.37 -2.62 -14.43
N ALA A 142 1.99 -3.74 -14.04
CA ALA A 142 2.52 -4.73 -14.97
C ALA A 142 1.47 -5.70 -15.53
N CYS A 143 0.48 -6.10 -14.73
CA CYS A 143 -0.42 -7.22 -15.05
C CYS A 143 -1.90 -6.84 -15.13
N LEU A 144 -2.27 -5.59 -14.85
CA LEU A 144 -3.67 -5.12 -14.84
C LEU A 144 -4.57 -5.73 -13.79
N LEU A 145 -3.99 -6.25 -12.73
CA LEU A 145 -4.75 -6.87 -11.66
C LEU A 145 -5.37 -5.81 -10.76
N PRO A 146 -6.58 -6.05 -10.23
CA PRO A 146 -7.16 -5.18 -9.23
C PRO A 146 -6.28 -5.13 -7.98
N THR A 147 -6.32 -4.01 -7.28
CA THR A 147 -5.62 -3.84 -6.01
C THR A 147 -6.45 -4.38 -4.86
N HIS A 148 -5.82 -5.08 -3.91
CA HIS A 148 -6.44 -5.53 -2.68
C HIS A 148 -5.87 -4.81 -1.47
N THR A 149 -6.71 -4.56 -0.47
CA THR A 149 -6.22 -3.98 0.79
C THR A 149 -5.37 -4.99 1.56
N ARG A 150 -4.47 -4.50 2.40
CA ARG A 150 -3.67 -5.33 3.30
C ARG A 150 -4.56 -6.11 4.26
N GLU A 151 -5.68 -5.52 4.68
CA GLU A 151 -6.70 -6.14 5.51
C GLU A 151 -7.34 -7.35 4.82
N GLU A 152 -7.81 -7.18 3.58
CA GLU A 152 -8.38 -8.26 2.77
C GLU A 152 -7.36 -9.39 2.56
N ARG A 153 -6.11 -9.01 2.28
CA ARG A 153 -5.01 -9.94 2.07
C ARG A 153 -4.70 -10.75 3.33
N ALA A 154 -4.58 -10.08 4.47
CA ALA A 154 -4.34 -10.72 5.75
C ALA A 154 -5.49 -11.64 6.14
N ALA A 155 -6.75 -11.20 5.96
CA ALA A 155 -7.93 -11.99 6.27
C ALA A 155 -7.97 -13.30 5.46
N ARG A 156 -7.65 -13.26 4.17
CA ARG A 156 -7.54 -14.46 3.33
C ARG A 156 -6.41 -15.38 3.79
N ALA A 157 -5.23 -14.83 4.07
CA ALA A 157 -4.08 -15.61 4.51
C ALA A 157 -4.34 -16.37 5.82
N LYS A 158 -5.11 -15.78 6.74
CA LYS A 158 -5.50 -16.42 8.01
C LYS A 158 -6.20 -17.76 7.82
N LEU A 159 -6.98 -17.92 6.75
CA LEU A 159 -7.66 -19.18 6.46
C LEU A 159 -6.64 -20.30 6.22
N SER A 160 -5.66 -20.07 5.35
CA SER A 160 -4.58 -21.04 5.08
C SER A 160 -3.71 -21.26 6.32
N ILE A 161 -3.37 -20.19 7.05
CA ILE A 161 -2.55 -20.23 8.27
C ILE A 161 -3.20 -21.10 9.36
N SER A 162 -4.53 -21.03 9.51
CA SER A 162 -5.26 -21.80 10.52
C SER A 162 -5.11 -23.32 10.38
N THR A 163 -4.81 -23.78 9.16
CA THR A 163 -4.59 -25.20 8.85
C THR A 163 -3.11 -25.59 8.82
N ALA A 164 -2.22 -24.65 8.49
CA ALA A 164 -0.81 -24.92 8.26
C ALA A 164 0.08 -24.81 9.50
N PHE A 165 -0.39 -24.13 10.56
CA PHE A 165 0.41 -23.83 11.75
C PHE A 165 -0.30 -24.26 13.03
N ASN A 166 0.46 -24.51 14.10
CA ASN A 166 -0.12 -24.80 15.41
C ASN A 166 -0.72 -23.55 16.06
N SER A 167 -1.55 -23.71 17.09
CA SER A 167 -2.29 -22.61 17.73
C SER A 167 -1.40 -21.47 18.24
N ARG A 168 -0.22 -21.78 18.81
CA ARG A 168 0.71 -20.76 19.33
C ARG A 168 1.35 -19.97 18.20
N GLN A 169 1.78 -20.66 17.14
CA GLN A 169 2.28 -20.02 15.92
C GLN A 169 1.20 -19.15 15.27
N GLN A 170 -0.05 -19.61 15.19
CA GLN A 170 -1.16 -18.82 14.66
C GLN A 170 -1.33 -17.49 15.40
N VAL A 171 -1.30 -17.50 16.75
CA VAL A 171 -1.39 -16.27 17.55
C VAL A 171 -0.25 -15.30 17.24
N PHE A 172 0.99 -15.80 17.11
CA PHE A 172 2.13 -14.97 16.72
C PHE A 172 2.00 -14.42 15.30
N LEU A 173 1.63 -15.27 14.34
CA LEU A 173 1.45 -14.87 12.94
C LEU A 173 0.29 -13.87 12.78
N ASP A 174 -0.78 -14.01 13.55
CA ASP A 174 -1.88 -13.03 13.61
C ASP A 174 -1.42 -11.67 14.12
N PHE A 175 -0.52 -11.66 15.11
CA PHE A 175 0.13 -10.43 15.54
C PHE A 175 0.99 -9.81 14.43
N VAL A 176 1.80 -10.61 13.72
CA VAL A 176 2.61 -10.12 12.58
C VAL A 176 1.70 -9.54 11.49
N LEU A 177 0.61 -10.22 11.15
CA LEU A 177 -0.39 -9.74 10.19
C LEU A 177 -1.01 -8.40 10.62
N SER A 178 -1.25 -8.20 11.93
CA SER A 178 -1.74 -6.91 12.43
C SER A 178 -0.75 -5.76 12.21
N GLN A 179 0.56 -6.03 12.38
CA GLN A 179 1.60 -5.03 12.11
C GLN A 179 1.73 -4.76 10.61
N TYR A 180 1.67 -5.81 9.79
CA TYR A 180 1.63 -5.69 8.34
C TYR A 180 0.47 -4.81 7.83
N VAL A 181 -0.75 -5.09 8.31
CA VAL A 181 -1.95 -4.32 7.99
C VAL A 181 -1.78 -2.85 8.37
N LYS A 182 -1.23 -2.58 9.56
CA LYS A 182 -1.05 -1.21 10.05
C LYS A 182 0.07 -0.45 9.35
N VAL A 183 1.25 -1.06 9.22
CA VAL A 183 2.50 -0.38 8.84
C VAL A 183 2.89 -0.66 7.39
N GLY A 184 2.81 -1.92 6.96
CA GLY A 184 3.01 -2.31 5.57
C GLY A 184 3.95 -3.48 5.38
N VAL A 185 4.27 -3.74 4.11
CA VAL A 185 5.06 -4.89 3.66
C VAL A 185 6.46 -4.98 4.27
N ASP A 186 7.01 -3.85 4.75
CA ASP A 186 8.33 -3.81 5.38
C ASP A 186 8.35 -4.59 6.70
N GLU A 187 7.22 -4.73 7.40
CA GLU A 187 7.11 -5.56 8.61
C GLU A 187 7.32 -7.06 8.34
N LEU A 188 7.24 -7.46 7.07
CA LEU A 188 7.44 -8.85 6.65
C LEU A 188 8.90 -9.15 6.25
N ALA A 189 9.82 -8.20 6.41
CA ALA A 189 11.23 -8.43 6.11
C ALA A 189 11.89 -9.33 7.17
N SER A 190 12.88 -10.15 6.80
CA SER A 190 13.53 -11.10 7.72
C SER A 190 14.14 -10.40 8.94
N GLU A 191 14.69 -9.21 8.75
CA GLU A 191 15.25 -8.34 9.80
C GLU A 191 14.21 -7.86 10.83
N LYS A 192 12.91 -7.94 10.52
CA LYS A 192 11.83 -7.54 11.44
C LYS A 192 11.45 -8.62 12.43
N LEU A 193 11.87 -9.87 12.24
CA LEU A 193 11.49 -10.97 13.12
C LEU A 193 11.88 -10.66 14.58
N THR A 194 13.13 -10.29 14.83
CA THR A 194 13.60 -9.99 16.20
C THR A 194 12.86 -8.81 16.84
N PRO A 195 12.71 -7.64 16.17
CA PRO A 195 11.84 -6.56 16.67
C PRO A 195 10.41 -6.98 16.97
N LEU A 196 9.78 -7.79 16.11
CA LEU A 196 8.40 -8.26 16.28
C LEU A 196 8.26 -9.21 17.46
N LEU A 197 9.22 -10.12 17.66
CA LEU A 197 9.25 -10.98 18.85
C LEU A 197 9.37 -10.15 20.13
N ARG A 198 10.29 -9.16 20.14
CA ARG A 198 10.42 -8.25 21.29
C ARG A 198 9.14 -7.47 21.56
N LEU A 199 8.45 -7.01 20.51
CA LEU A 199 7.19 -6.28 20.64
C LEU A 199 6.08 -7.18 21.19
N LYS A 200 5.96 -8.42 20.71
CA LYS A 200 4.91 -9.37 21.13
C LYS A 200 5.13 -9.95 22.53
N TYR A 201 6.39 -10.16 22.92
CA TYR A 201 6.80 -10.79 24.17
C TYR A 201 7.47 -9.81 25.14
N HIS A 202 7.20 -8.50 25.01
CA HIS A 202 7.65 -7.48 25.97
C HIS A 202 9.16 -7.51 26.28
N ASN A 203 9.99 -7.66 25.24
CA ASN A 203 11.46 -7.84 25.28
C ASN A 203 11.97 -9.17 25.88
N ALA A 204 11.11 -10.11 26.27
CA ALA A 204 11.48 -11.43 26.77
C ALA A 204 11.59 -12.46 25.64
N ILE A 205 12.76 -12.55 24.98
CA ILE A 205 13.00 -13.53 23.90
C ILE A 205 12.93 -14.99 24.41
N SER A 206 13.29 -15.22 25.68
CA SER A 206 13.14 -16.54 26.32
C SER A 206 11.70 -17.05 26.26
N ASP A 207 10.74 -16.15 26.46
CA ASP A 207 9.31 -16.50 26.50
C ASP A 207 8.82 -16.84 25.09
N ALA A 208 9.32 -16.12 24.08
CA ALA A 208 9.06 -16.44 22.69
C ALA A 208 9.57 -17.84 22.31
N LEU A 209 10.78 -18.23 22.75
CA LEU A 209 11.34 -19.55 22.48
C LEU A 209 10.59 -20.66 23.22
N ALA A 210 10.22 -20.42 24.48
CA ALA A 210 9.42 -21.36 25.27
C ALA A 210 8.01 -21.58 24.69
N ASP A 211 7.44 -20.53 24.08
CA ASP A 211 6.09 -20.56 23.50
C ASP A 211 6.10 -21.15 22.09
N LEU A 212 6.97 -20.64 21.20
CA LEU A 212 6.94 -20.90 19.76
C LEU A 212 7.92 -21.99 19.28
N GLY A 213 8.87 -22.40 20.11
CA GLY A 213 9.88 -23.41 19.79
C GLY A 213 11.26 -22.84 19.49
N THR A 214 12.05 -23.57 18.70
CA THR A 214 13.43 -23.19 18.38
C THR A 214 13.47 -21.94 17.48
N THR A 215 14.63 -21.28 17.43
CA THR A 215 14.86 -20.13 16.54
C THR A 215 14.58 -20.50 15.08
N GLU A 216 14.97 -21.72 14.68
CA GLU A 216 14.75 -22.27 13.35
C GLU A 216 13.25 -22.45 13.06
N ASP A 217 12.48 -22.95 14.03
CA ASP A 217 11.04 -23.12 13.88
C ASP A 217 10.31 -21.79 13.75
N ILE A 218 10.69 -20.80 14.56
CA ILE A 218 10.14 -19.45 14.50
C ILE A 218 10.46 -18.79 13.16
N SER A 219 11.72 -18.86 12.71
CA SER A 219 12.16 -18.30 11.43
C SER A 219 11.43 -18.95 10.25
N ARG A 220 11.29 -20.29 10.28
CA ARG A 220 10.55 -21.04 9.27
C ARG A 220 9.07 -20.67 9.25
N ALA A 221 8.45 -20.48 10.41
CA ALA A 221 7.06 -20.05 10.49
C ALA A 221 6.89 -18.63 9.93
N PHE A 222 7.74 -17.69 10.37
CA PHE A 222 7.72 -16.29 9.94
C PHE A 222 7.97 -16.10 8.44
N THR A 223 8.85 -16.89 7.84
CA THR A 223 9.10 -16.84 6.39
C THR A 223 8.01 -17.61 5.64
N GLY A 224 7.70 -18.83 6.09
CA GLY A 224 6.84 -19.77 5.38
C GLY A 224 5.37 -19.33 5.28
N PHE A 225 4.85 -18.56 6.23
CA PHE A 225 3.46 -18.11 6.17
C PHE A 225 3.21 -17.08 5.06
N GLN A 226 4.25 -16.33 4.65
CA GLN A 226 4.07 -15.15 3.83
C GLN A 226 3.55 -15.47 2.43
N ARG A 227 3.82 -16.67 1.91
CA ARG A 227 3.23 -17.14 0.66
C ARG A 227 1.70 -17.09 0.66
N TYR A 228 1.07 -17.33 1.81
CA TYR A 228 -0.39 -17.33 1.97
C TYR A 228 -1.01 -15.95 1.76
N LEU A 229 -0.23 -14.86 1.92
CA LEU A 229 -0.68 -13.51 1.58
C LEU A 229 -0.93 -13.35 0.08
N TYR A 230 -0.21 -14.09 -0.76
CA TYR A 230 -0.23 -13.88 -2.20
C TYR A 230 -0.92 -14.98 -2.97
N GLU A 231 -1.36 -16.07 -2.33
CA GLU A 231 -2.16 -17.12 -2.97
C GLU A 231 -3.40 -16.55 -3.67
N ARG A 232 -3.72 -17.13 -4.84
CA ARG A 232 -4.94 -16.80 -5.57
C ARG A 232 -6.15 -17.18 -4.72
N ALA A 233 -7.18 -16.34 -4.71
CA ALA A 233 -8.48 -16.78 -4.24
C ALA A 233 -8.93 -17.96 -5.12
N ALA A 234 -9.38 -19.04 -4.48
CA ALA A 234 -9.98 -20.18 -5.16
C ALA A 234 -11.31 -19.81 -5.81
#